data_AF-A0A3S0EWN5-F1
#
_entry.id   AF-A0A3S0EWN5-F1
#
_cell.length_a   1.000
_cell.length_b   1.000
_cell.length_c   1.000
_cell.angle_alpha   90.00
_cell.angle_beta   90.00
_cell.angle_gamma   90.00
#
_symmetry.space_group_name_H-M   'P 1'
#
loop_
_entity.id
_entity.type
_entity.pdbx_description
1 polymer ?
#
loop_
_entity_poly.entity_id
_entity_poly.type
_entity_poly.pdbx_seq_one_letter_code
_entity_poly.pdbx_strand_id
1 'polypeptide(L)'
;MPQAPAIGKTLEVDAAVLVPQTAGSSWRFWGRQFSSSGSELARYESSYQLTTSGGEWKLSGSNPGNDGPDSIRYVLASGQLQQIQTVQFTPTQLPDEVRITLLRSPVREGDQVVAYNKRVEGVADLDGDGRPESLDVAIYTRVIGTEKIETALGEQLEAVRVETHVVERVIYSKTGQAGPVVDIVGVDWLARQLGWVARDQPSVSKDGQIRVGKERLVGADLGAQGAFGNSGGPVTLTNPTTSPEQAGLALAMQQPSAVSDGDRVLLIGTPPVVDYSYRPLLTLLNSRGEVQWTRLGPAGARFAAPLGSGWVLWGNLDNGQVTVFRLDAQGQLLGSGAQLLDLGTPQTPLPSQQRVLAIAADARALWVATARGDWLARADGTLGPRDGVVVRGYDLNGAPTTDPVLLERSDDVYFRGSFGLAVRQGNAQVAWLSTKGGLPHLMLARVTPSGVVTSTEAKAGALSAASPVSITASAQDSLLNWGSENRFAWIDDALGLSVLDATRSDGTLTDLPIGLSGLAGSTDVGRGDQLFRWNLGESISSGASQGNMGWTLQWQLYRRGQASPQRKAFVAAGPGLLVVPLSSRALVLSRPVGAPQTWVVEQIAYR
;
A
#
# COMPACT_ATOMS: atom_id res chain seq x y z
N MET A 1 -44.53 -17.46 1.75
CA MET A 1 -43.25 -17.52 2.47
C MET A 1 -42.73 -18.94 2.49
N PRO A 2 -41.47 -19.18 2.11
CA PRO A 2 -40.85 -20.49 2.28
C PRO A 2 -40.67 -20.80 3.78
N GLN A 3 -40.72 -22.09 4.12
CA GLN A 3 -40.46 -22.55 5.48
C GLN A 3 -39.01 -22.22 5.86
N ALA A 4 -38.81 -21.72 7.09
CA ALA A 4 -37.47 -21.45 7.61
C ALA A 4 -36.68 -22.78 7.73
N PRO A 5 -35.39 -22.80 7.34
CA PRO A 5 -34.56 -23.98 7.50
C PRO A 5 -34.26 -24.25 8.99
N ALA A 6 -33.71 -25.42 9.28
CA ALA A 6 -33.25 -25.72 10.63
C ALA A 6 -32.09 -24.78 11.02
N ILE A 7 -32.13 -24.26 12.24
CA ILE A 7 -31.05 -23.42 12.78
C ILE A 7 -29.83 -24.31 13.01
N GLY A 8 -28.71 -23.91 12.41
CA GLY A 8 -27.41 -24.55 12.49
C GLY A 8 -26.51 -23.97 13.59
N LYS A 9 -25.20 -24.09 13.37
CA LYS A 9 -24.17 -23.64 14.32
C LYS A 9 -24.18 -22.13 14.52
N THR A 10 -23.67 -21.69 15.66
CA THR A 10 -23.38 -20.27 15.90
C THR A 10 -22.09 -19.90 15.15
N LEU A 11 -22.19 -18.89 14.29
CA LEU A 11 -21.09 -18.33 13.51
C LEU A 11 -20.39 -17.23 14.29
N GLU A 12 -21.16 -16.33 14.91
CA GLU A 12 -20.67 -15.26 15.76
C GLU A 12 -21.59 -15.07 16.97
N VAL A 13 -21.01 -14.82 18.14
CA VAL A 13 -21.80 -14.58 19.37
C VAL A 13 -22.51 -13.23 19.31
N ASP A 14 -21.86 -12.24 18.69
CA ASP A 14 -22.37 -10.88 18.59
C ASP A 14 -22.28 -10.36 17.16
N ALA A 15 -23.42 -10.03 16.56
CA ALA A 15 -23.52 -9.45 15.21
C ALA A 15 -22.73 -8.15 15.07
N ALA A 16 -22.51 -7.42 16.17
CA ALA A 16 -21.73 -6.20 16.24
C ALA A 16 -20.31 -6.35 15.69
N VAL A 17 -19.71 -7.54 15.76
CA VAL A 17 -18.33 -7.80 15.29
C VAL A 17 -18.24 -7.91 13.77
N LEU A 18 -19.36 -8.09 13.08
CA LEU A 18 -19.43 -8.21 11.62
C LEU A 18 -19.66 -6.87 10.92
N VAL A 19 -19.71 -5.78 11.67
CA VAL A 19 -19.87 -4.43 11.13
C VAL A 19 -19.01 -3.41 11.88
N PRO A 20 -18.18 -2.62 11.17
CA PRO A 20 -17.46 -1.50 11.74
C PRO A 20 -18.38 -0.45 12.34
N GLN A 21 -18.01 0.06 13.50
CA GLN A 21 -18.86 0.95 14.33
C GLN A 21 -18.26 2.34 14.49
N THR A 22 -17.08 2.57 13.92
CA THR A 22 -16.34 3.83 14.05
C THR A 22 -16.85 4.81 13.01
N ALA A 23 -17.41 5.94 13.45
CA ALA A 23 -17.75 7.03 12.54
C ALA A 23 -16.53 7.44 11.69
N GLY A 24 -16.76 7.67 10.40
CA GLY A 24 -15.69 7.94 9.44
C GLY A 24 -15.11 6.70 8.76
N SER A 25 -15.51 5.49 9.18
CA SER A 25 -15.09 4.27 8.48
C SER A 25 -15.54 4.30 7.01
N SER A 26 -14.70 3.81 6.11
CA SER A 26 -14.98 3.80 4.68
C SER A 26 -14.57 2.48 4.02
N TRP A 27 -15.23 2.17 2.91
CA TRP A 27 -14.93 1.03 2.04
C TRP A 27 -14.87 1.49 0.61
N ARG A 28 -14.01 0.86 -0.17
CA ARG A 28 -13.93 1.00 -1.63
C ARG A 28 -14.12 -0.36 -2.27
N PHE A 29 -14.95 -0.41 -3.29
CA PHE A 29 -15.29 -1.61 -4.04
C PHE A 29 -15.01 -1.42 -5.53
N TRP A 30 -14.59 -2.51 -6.16
CA TRP A 30 -14.64 -2.66 -7.61
C TRP A 30 -15.92 -3.40 -7.98
N GLY A 31 -16.72 -2.79 -8.85
CA GLY A 31 -18.05 -3.24 -9.23
C GLY A 31 -18.14 -3.69 -10.68
N ARG A 32 -18.98 -4.69 -10.94
CA ARG A 32 -19.44 -5.09 -12.28
C ARG A 32 -20.96 -5.20 -12.29
N GLN A 33 -21.61 -4.55 -13.24
CA GLN A 33 -23.06 -4.59 -13.38
C GLN A 33 -23.43 -5.60 -14.45
N PHE A 34 -24.41 -6.46 -14.18
CA PHE A 34 -24.89 -7.48 -15.10
C PHE A 34 -26.39 -7.30 -15.37
N SER A 35 -26.84 -7.66 -16.57
CA SER A 35 -28.26 -7.84 -16.87
C SER A 35 -28.82 -9.11 -16.22
N SER A 36 -30.14 -9.26 -16.20
CA SER A 36 -30.82 -10.50 -15.81
C SER A 36 -30.40 -11.73 -16.64
N SER A 37 -29.92 -11.53 -17.88
CA SER A 37 -29.38 -12.59 -18.74
C SER A 37 -27.92 -12.95 -18.44
N GLY A 38 -27.26 -12.25 -17.50
CA GLY A 38 -25.86 -12.46 -17.13
C GLY A 38 -24.85 -11.72 -17.99
N SER A 39 -25.29 -10.86 -18.91
CA SER A 39 -24.38 -10.05 -19.74
C SER A 39 -23.79 -8.90 -18.91
N GLU A 40 -22.47 -8.72 -18.94
CA GLU A 40 -21.81 -7.57 -18.29
C GLU A 40 -22.19 -6.28 -19.02
N LEU A 41 -22.75 -5.32 -18.29
CA LEU A 41 -23.22 -4.03 -18.79
C LEU A 41 -22.18 -2.93 -18.55
N ALA A 42 -21.52 -2.95 -17.39
CA ALA A 42 -20.58 -1.91 -16.99
C ALA A 42 -19.59 -2.39 -15.92
N ARG A 43 -18.45 -1.69 -15.83
CA ARG A 43 -17.50 -1.75 -14.71
C ARG A 43 -17.46 -0.40 -14.05
N TYR A 44 -17.36 -0.37 -12.73
CA TYR A 44 -17.43 0.87 -11.94
C TYR A 44 -16.68 0.73 -10.62
N GLU A 45 -16.46 1.85 -9.97
CA GLU A 45 -16.05 1.90 -8.58
C GLU A 45 -17.19 2.44 -7.72
N SER A 46 -17.26 1.95 -6.49
CA SER A 46 -18.19 2.43 -5.49
C SER A 46 -17.44 2.59 -4.18
N SER A 47 -17.75 3.64 -3.44
CA SER A 47 -17.21 3.90 -2.12
C SER A 47 -18.34 4.14 -1.14
N TYR A 48 -18.18 3.60 0.06
CA TYR A 48 -19.13 3.76 1.15
C TYR A 48 -18.47 4.46 2.31
N GLN A 49 -19.17 5.39 2.95
CA GLN A 49 -18.70 6.08 4.14
C GLN A 49 -19.75 6.00 5.24
N LEU A 50 -19.30 5.56 6.42
CA LEU A 50 -20.11 5.47 7.62
C LEU A 50 -20.10 6.82 8.36
N THR A 51 -21.30 7.36 8.55
CA THR A 51 -21.56 8.47 9.47
C THR A 51 -22.51 7.98 10.55
N THR A 52 -22.37 8.48 11.77
CA THR A 52 -23.24 8.08 12.89
C THR A 52 -23.88 9.30 13.50
N SER A 53 -25.19 9.28 13.71
CA SER A 53 -25.93 10.33 14.42
C SER A 53 -27.05 9.70 15.22
N GLY A 54 -27.14 10.03 16.51
CA GLY A 54 -28.26 9.60 17.36
C GLY A 54 -28.45 8.09 17.52
N GLY A 55 -27.39 7.29 17.36
CA GLY A 55 -27.47 5.82 17.42
C GLY A 55 -27.86 5.15 16.09
N GLU A 56 -28.20 5.94 15.07
CA GLU A 56 -28.37 5.47 13.70
C GLU A 56 -27.06 5.62 12.91
N TRP A 57 -26.80 4.63 12.07
CA TRP A 57 -25.66 4.58 11.17
C TRP A 57 -26.16 4.87 9.77
N LYS A 58 -25.57 5.87 9.13
CA LYS A 58 -25.85 6.19 7.74
C LYS A 58 -24.63 5.86 6.91
N LEU A 59 -24.79 4.91 6.00
CA LEU A 59 -23.80 4.54 5.01
C LEU A 59 -24.10 5.27 3.70
N SER A 60 -23.31 6.28 3.37
CA SER A 60 -23.43 7.00 2.10
C SER A 60 -22.57 6.31 1.04
N GLY A 61 -23.16 5.93 -0.08
CA GLY A 61 -22.51 5.32 -1.23
C GLY A 61 -22.34 6.31 -2.38
N SER A 62 -21.18 6.31 -3.04
CA SER A 62 -20.94 7.17 -4.21
C SER A 62 -21.59 6.66 -5.49
N ASN A 63 -21.63 5.32 -5.68
CA ASN A 63 -22.27 4.69 -6.83
C ASN A 63 -22.68 3.21 -6.57
N PRO A 64 -23.47 2.90 -5.51
CA PRO A 64 -23.88 1.53 -5.20
C PRO A 64 -24.53 0.85 -6.40
N GLY A 65 -24.06 -0.34 -6.78
CA GLY A 65 -24.70 -1.11 -7.86
C GLY A 65 -24.60 -0.47 -9.26
N ASN A 66 -23.87 0.64 -9.42
CA ASN A 66 -23.84 1.51 -10.59
C ASN A 66 -25.14 2.30 -10.88
N ASP A 67 -25.91 2.63 -9.83
CA ASP A 67 -27.18 3.36 -9.97
C ASP A 67 -27.11 4.82 -9.47
N GLY A 68 -25.90 5.34 -9.27
CA GLY A 68 -25.62 6.69 -8.77
C GLY A 68 -25.52 6.76 -7.24
N PRO A 69 -25.30 7.96 -6.67
CA PRO A 69 -25.15 8.12 -5.23
C PRO A 69 -26.42 7.74 -4.46
N ASP A 70 -26.26 7.00 -3.37
CA ASP A 70 -27.36 6.57 -2.51
C ASP A 70 -26.94 6.56 -1.04
N SER A 71 -27.88 6.45 -0.11
CA SER A 71 -27.57 6.27 1.30
C SER A 71 -28.46 5.23 1.97
N ILE A 72 -27.81 4.31 2.68
CA ILE A 72 -28.48 3.24 3.41
C ILE A 72 -28.43 3.58 4.90
N ARG A 73 -29.58 3.46 5.58
CA ARG A 73 -29.68 3.62 7.02
C ARG A 73 -29.64 2.25 7.71
N TYR A 74 -28.83 2.16 8.76
CA TYR A 74 -28.72 1.01 9.62
C TYR A 74 -28.90 1.40 11.08
N VAL A 75 -29.40 0.47 11.88
CA VAL A 75 -29.45 0.56 13.34
C VAL A 75 -28.85 -0.70 13.91
N LEU A 76 -27.88 -0.54 14.80
CA LEU A 76 -27.38 -1.63 15.64
C LEU A 76 -27.95 -1.44 17.04
N ALA A 77 -29.00 -2.18 17.37
CA ALA A 77 -29.68 -2.08 18.67
C ALA A 77 -30.10 -3.46 19.15
N SER A 78 -30.02 -3.70 20.47
CA SER A 78 -30.47 -4.94 21.10
C SER A 78 -29.91 -6.21 20.46
N GLY A 79 -28.64 -6.18 20.02
CA GLY A 79 -27.98 -7.30 19.35
C GLY A 79 -28.48 -7.57 17.93
N GLN A 80 -29.16 -6.63 17.28
CA GLN A 80 -29.64 -6.76 15.90
C GLN A 80 -29.05 -5.67 15.01
N LEU A 81 -28.56 -6.08 13.84
CA LEU A 81 -28.24 -5.17 12.76
C LEU A 81 -29.47 -5.08 11.84
N GLN A 82 -30.11 -3.93 11.84
CA GLN A 82 -31.30 -3.67 11.03
C GLN A 82 -30.99 -2.64 9.95
N GLN A 83 -31.38 -2.91 8.72
CA GLN A 83 -31.41 -1.96 7.62
C GLN A 83 -32.80 -1.32 7.56
N ILE A 84 -32.85 0.00 7.47
CA ILE A 84 -34.10 0.75 7.30
C ILE A 84 -34.24 1.12 5.83
N GLN A 85 -35.32 0.64 5.19
CA GLN A 85 -35.66 0.98 3.81
C GLN A 85 -37.07 1.54 3.73
N THR A 86 -37.30 2.37 2.72
CA THR A 86 -38.64 2.80 2.34
C THR A 86 -39.07 2.00 1.12
N VAL A 87 -40.19 1.29 1.19
CA VAL A 87 -40.73 0.49 0.09
C VAL A 87 -42.05 1.07 -0.40
N GLN A 88 -42.22 1.06 -1.73
CA GLN A 88 -43.46 1.46 -2.39
C GLN A 88 -43.61 0.57 -3.62
N PHE A 89 -44.63 -0.29 -3.64
CA PHE A 89 -44.82 -1.28 -4.71
C PHE A 89 -45.74 -0.76 -5.81
N THR A 90 -46.58 0.22 -5.51
CA THR A 90 -47.43 0.89 -6.52
C THR A 90 -47.34 2.42 -6.39
N PRO A 91 -47.53 3.18 -7.48
CA PRO A 91 -47.52 4.65 -7.42
C PRO A 91 -48.61 5.24 -6.52
N THR A 92 -49.68 4.49 -6.28
CA THR A 92 -50.83 4.89 -5.47
C THR A 92 -50.68 4.52 -3.98
N GLN A 93 -49.75 3.62 -3.65
CA GLN A 93 -49.44 3.24 -2.28
C GLN A 93 -48.61 4.32 -1.58
N LEU A 94 -48.94 4.65 -0.33
CA LEU A 94 -48.05 5.44 0.51
C LEU A 94 -46.76 4.65 0.81
N PRO A 95 -45.57 5.27 0.73
CA PRO A 95 -44.33 4.58 1.07
C PRO A 95 -44.35 4.05 2.52
N ASP A 96 -43.95 2.79 2.71
CA ASP A 96 -43.88 2.13 4.01
C ASP A 96 -42.41 2.02 4.46
N GLU A 97 -42.11 2.32 5.72
CA GLU A 97 -40.75 2.14 6.27
C GLU A 97 -40.60 0.72 6.83
N VAL A 98 -39.69 -0.05 6.25
CA VAL A 98 -39.44 -1.45 6.61
C VAL A 98 -38.09 -1.56 7.31
N ARG A 99 -38.08 -2.25 8.46
CA ARG A 99 -36.87 -2.59 9.22
C ARG A 99 -36.45 -4.02 8.93
N ILE A 100 -35.50 -4.18 8.02
CA ILE A 100 -34.98 -5.46 7.57
C ILE A 100 -33.86 -5.88 8.53
N THR A 101 -34.10 -6.92 9.34
CA THR A 101 -33.07 -7.44 10.26
C THR A 101 -32.07 -8.28 9.47
N LEU A 102 -30.89 -7.74 9.18
CA LEU A 102 -29.83 -8.46 8.46
C LEU A 102 -29.18 -9.53 9.33
N LEU A 103 -28.91 -9.21 10.59
CA LEU A 103 -28.29 -10.10 11.56
C LEU A 103 -28.93 -9.94 12.94
N ARG A 104 -28.96 -11.03 13.71
CA ARG A 104 -29.36 -11.06 15.12
C ARG A 104 -28.36 -11.90 15.91
N SER A 105 -27.96 -11.41 17.08
CA SER A 105 -27.09 -12.13 18.00
C SER A 105 -27.85 -13.23 18.75
N PRO A 106 -27.27 -14.44 18.90
CA PRO A 106 -26.09 -14.92 18.20
C PRO A 106 -26.37 -15.17 16.72
N VAL A 107 -25.42 -14.85 15.85
CA VAL A 107 -25.52 -15.10 14.41
C VAL A 107 -25.40 -16.60 14.17
N ARG A 108 -26.44 -17.21 13.60
CA ARG A 108 -26.51 -18.65 13.37
C ARG A 108 -26.79 -18.96 11.91
N GLU A 109 -26.16 -20.02 11.43
CA GLU A 109 -26.47 -20.61 10.14
C GLU A 109 -27.96 -20.99 10.06
N GLY A 110 -28.61 -20.70 8.94
CA GLY A 110 -30.03 -20.94 8.74
C GLY A 110 -30.97 -19.98 9.46
N ASP A 111 -30.48 -18.99 10.23
CA ASP A 111 -31.39 -18.02 10.86
C ASP A 111 -32.12 -17.21 9.78
N GLN A 112 -33.45 -17.18 9.86
CA GLN A 112 -34.32 -16.52 8.90
C GLN A 112 -35.25 -15.55 9.62
N VAL A 113 -35.26 -14.29 9.17
CA VAL A 113 -36.09 -13.23 9.79
C VAL A 113 -36.96 -12.58 8.73
N VAL A 114 -38.27 -12.61 8.95
CA VAL A 114 -39.25 -11.95 8.07
C VAL A 114 -39.41 -10.50 8.50
N ALA A 115 -39.17 -9.56 7.59
CA ALA A 115 -39.28 -8.13 7.82
C ALA A 115 -40.58 -7.54 7.25
N TYR A 116 -41.07 -8.12 6.16
CA TYR A 116 -42.28 -7.69 5.48
C TYR A 116 -43.05 -8.90 4.96
N ASN A 117 -44.38 -8.91 5.09
CA ASN A 117 -45.25 -9.94 4.52
C ASN A 117 -46.68 -9.38 4.47
N LYS A 118 -47.05 -8.77 3.34
CA LYS A 118 -48.36 -8.12 3.16
C LYS A 118 -48.87 -8.35 1.73
N ARG A 119 -50.18 -8.28 1.58
CA ARG A 119 -50.83 -8.10 0.27
C ARG A 119 -50.96 -6.60 -0.01
N VAL A 120 -50.57 -6.21 -1.23
CA VAL A 120 -50.71 -4.87 -1.77
C VAL A 120 -51.82 -4.91 -2.82
N GLU A 121 -52.79 -4.01 -2.68
CA GLU A 121 -53.92 -3.89 -3.60
C GLU A 121 -53.65 -2.80 -4.66
N GLY A 122 -54.35 -2.84 -5.79
CA GLY A 122 -54.34 -1.75 -6.76
C GLY A 122 -53.14 -1.77 -7.72
N VAL A 123 -52.69 -2.95 -8.10
CA VAL A 123 -51.67 -3.15 -9.15
C VAL A 123 -52.33 -3.07 -10.52
N ALA A 124 -51.56 -2.77 -11.58
CA ALA A 124 -52.08 -2.69 -12.94
C ALA A 124 -52.88 -3.95 -13.33
N ASP A 125 -53.99 -3.78 -14.06
CA ASP A 125 -54.78 -4.88 -14.65
C ASP A 125 -53.91 -5.68 -15.64
N LEU A 126 -53.62 -6.94 -15.32
CA LEU A 126 -52.75 -7.80 -16.12
C LEU A 126 -53.53 -8.90 -16.86
N ASP A 127 -54.75 -9.23 -16.43
CA ASP A 127 -55.60 -10.26 -17.04
C ASP A 127 -56.74 -9.72 -17.94
N GLY A 128 -56.84 -8.39 -18.03
CA GLY A 128 -57.66 -7.65 -18.98
C GLY A 128 -59.15 -7.64 -18.65
N ASP A 129 -59.53 -7.80 -17.38
CA ASP A 129 -60.92 -7.76 -16.93
C ASP A 129 -61.40 -6.37 -16.50
N GLY A 130 -60.53 -5.35 -16.57
CA GLY A 130 -60.81 -3.97 -16.18
C GLY A 130 -60.70 -3.72 -14.68
N ARG A 131 -60.23 -4.68 -13.87
CA ARG A 131 -60.03 -4.54 -12.43
C ARG A 131 -58.53 -4.59 -12.08
N PRO A 132 -58.08 -3.77 -11.11
CA PRO A 132 -56.71 -3.86 -10.62
C PRO A 132 -56.41 -5.21 -9.97
N GLU A 133 -55.18 -5.69 -10.15
CA GLU A 133 -54.68 -6.90 -9.51
C GLU A 133 -54.24 -6.63 -8.06
N SER A 134 -53.91 -7.70 -7.33
CA SER A 134 -53.20 -7.60 -6.06
C SER A 134 -51.85 -8.31 -6.10
N LEU A 135 -50.94 -7.93 -5.21
CA LEU A 135 -49.57 -8.42 -5.14
C LEU A 135 -49.27 -8.90 -3.72
N ASP A 136 -49.00 -10.19 -3.56
CA ASP A 136 -48.44 -10.71 -2.31
C ASP A 136 -46.93 -10.41 -2.32
N VAL A 137 -46.44 -9.65 -1.34
CA VAL A 137 -45.01 -9.35 -1.18
C VAL A 137 -44.51 -9.80 0.18
N ALA A 138 -43.33 -10.42 0.19
CA ALA A 138 -42.60 -10.67 1.41
C ALA A 138 -41.11 -10.39 1.29
N ILE A 139 -40.56 -9.78 2.34
CA ILE A 139 -39.12 -9.50 2.47
C ILE A 139 -38.62 -10.25 3.68
N TYR A 140 -37.58 -11.05 3.49
CA TYR A 140 -36.92 -11.77 4.58
C TYR A 140 -35.43 -11.89 4.35
N THR A 141 -34.69 -12.06 5.43
CA THR A 141 -33.25 -12.32 5.40
C THR A 141 -32.97 -13.75 5.80
N ARG A 142 -31.87 -14.30 5.32
CA ARG A 142 -31.37 -15.61 5.70
C ARG A 142 -29.86 -15.60 5.85
N VAL A 143 -29.37 -16.07 6.98
CA VAL A 143 -27.94 -16.35 7.19
C VAL A 143 -27.62 -17.71 6.59
N ILE A 144 -26.77 -17.75 5.57
CA ILE A 144 -26.45 -18.99 4.85
C ILE A 144 -25.33 -19.77 5.55
N GLY A 145 -24.33 -19.08 6.08
CA GLY A 145 -23.14 -19.70 6.64
C GLY A 145 -21.90 -18.85 6.44
N THR A 146 -20.75 -19.44 6.72
CA THR A 146 -19.44 -18.82 6.47
C THR A 146 -18.84 -19.39 5.20
N GLU A 147 -18.33 -18.53 4.31
CA GLU A 147 -17.59 -18.95 3.11
C GLU A 147 -16.36 -18.08 2.86
N LYS A 148 -15.44 -18.59 2.02
CA LYS A 148 -14.29 -17.81 1.56
C LYS A 148 -14.70 -17.04 0.31
N ILE A 149 -14.52 -15.72 0.35
CA ILE A 149 -14.82 -14.82 -0.75
C ILE A 149 -13.56 -14.11 -1.21
N GLU A 150 -13.41 -13.99 -2.52
CA GLU A 150 -12.28 -13.28 -3.14
C GLU A 150 -12.55 -11.78 -3.19
N THR A 151 -11.62 -10.97 -2.71
CA THR A 151 -11.63 -9.51 -2.86
C THR A 151 -11.27 -9.11 -4.29
N ALA A 152 -11.45 -7.83 -4.67
CA ALA A 152 -11.05 -7.35 -5.99
C ALA A 152 -9.54 -7.48 -6.25
N LEU A 153 -8.75 -7.63 -5.19
CA LEU A 153 -7.30 -7.76 -5.22
C LEU A 153 -6.82 -9.22 -5.19
N GLY A 154 -7.75 -10.18 -5.13
CA GLY A 154 -7.45 -11.62 -5.13
C GLY A 154 -7.19 -12.22 -3.75
N GLU A 155 -7.42 -11.48 -2.67
CA GLU A 155 -7.30 -11.99 -1.30
C GLU A 155 -8.55 -12.82 -0.94
N GLN A 156 -8.36 -13.96 -0.28
CA GLN A 156 -9.45 -14.81 0.17
C GLN A 156 -9.79 -14.49 1.63
N LEU A 157 -10.99 -13.96 1.87
CA LEU A 157 -11.49 -13.60 3.20
C LEU A 157 -12.60 -14.55 3.63
N GLU A 158 -12.57 -14.96 4.90
CA GLU A 158 -13.67 -15.71 5.52
C GLU A 158 -14.77 -14.73 5.94
N ALA A 159 -15.99 -14.92 5.43
CA ALA A 159 -17.10 -14.00 5.64
C ALA A 159 -18.43 -14.74 5.83
N VAL A 160 -19.32 -14.15 6.63
CA VAL A 160 -20.70 -14.61 6.79
C VAL A 160 -21.52 -14.12 5.61
N ARG A 161 -22.13 -15.05 4.87
CA ARG A 161 -23.06 -14.75 3.77
C ARG A 161 -24.47 -14.56 4.32
N VAL A 162 -25.06 -13.41 4.00
CA VAL A 162 -26.46 -13.08 4.31
C VAL A 162 -27.18 -12.80 3.00
N GLU A 163 -28.32 -13.46 2.81
CA GLU A 163 -29.20 -13.22 1.68
C GLU A 163 -30.42 -12.42 2.14
N THR A 164 -30.78 -11.39 1.37
CA THR A 164 -32.04 -10.66 1.52
C THR A 164 -32.91 -10.99 0.32
N HIS A 165 -34.05 -11.61 0.57
CA HIS A 165 -35.01 -12.01 -0.45
C HIS A 165 -36.17 -11.03 -0.48
N VAL A 166 -36.55 -10.62 -1.69
CA VAL A 166 -37.82 -9.95 -1.99
C VAL A 166 -38.61 -10.89 -2.88
N VAL A 167 -39.67 -11.47 -2.32
CA VAL A 167 -40.49 -12.48 -2.97
C VAL A 167 -41.87 -11.92 -3.25
N GLU A 168 -42.27 -11.99 -4.52
CA GLU A 168 -43.49 -11.36 -5.01
C GLU A 168 -44.30 -12.34 -5.86
N ARG A 169 -45.63 -12.26 -5.79
CA ARG A 169 -46.52 -12.93 -6.75
C ARG A 169 -47.80 -12.14 -6.94
N VAL A 170 -48.24 -12.02 -8.19
CA VAL A 170 -49.52 -11.39 -8.54
C VAL A 170 -50.67 -12.33 -8.23
N ILE A 171 -51.80 -11.81 -7.78
CA ILE A 171 -53.08 -12.50 -7.67
C ILE A 171 -54.04 -11.87 -8.67
N TYR A 172 -54.42 -12.65 -9.68
CA TYR A 172 -55.27 -12.22 -10.78
C TYR A 172 -56.71 -12.02 -10.31
N SER A 173 -57.33 -10.90 -10.66
CA SER A 173 -58.61 -10.42 -10.20
C SER A 173 -59.77 -11.15 -10.88
N LYS A 174 -59.60 -11.57 -12.14
CA LYS A 174 -60.58 -12.35 -12.89
C LYS A 174 -60.73 -13.78 -12.39
N THR A 175 -59.64 -14.40 -11.93
CA THR A 175 -59.60 -15.82 -11.58
C THR A 175 -59.38 -16.09 -10.10
N GLY A 176 -58.87 -15.11 -9.35
CA GLY A 176 -58.38 -15.26 -7.98
C GLY A 176 -57.11 -16.10 -7.86
N GLN A 177 -56.50 -16.55 -8.98
CA GLN A 177 -55.33 -17.42 -8.96
C GLN A 177 -54.05 -16.63 -8.75
N ALA A 178 -53.10 -17.25 -8.04
CA ALA A 178 -51.75 -16.73 -7.91
C ALA A 178 -50.94 -17.01 -9.18
N GLY A 179 -50.29 -15.98 -9.70
CA GLY A 179 -49.28 -16.07 -10.73
C GLY A 179 -47.96 -16.67 -10.25
N PRO A 180 -46.96 -16.73 -11.13
CA PRO A 180 -45.63 -17.23 -10.77
C PRO A 180 -44.99 -16.36 -9.68
N VAL A 181 -44.17 -17.00 -8.84
CA VAL A 181 -43.40 -16.32 -7.82
C VAL A 181 -42.10 -15.79 -8.43
N VAL A 182 -41.84 -14.51 -8.21
CA VAL A 182 -40.56 -13.85 -8.52
C VAL A 182 -39.78 -13.72 -7.21
N ASP A 183 -38.51 -14.12 -7.22
CA ASP A 183 -37.60 -14.00 -6.08
C ASP A 183 -36.37 -13.19 -6.49
N ILE A 184 -36.22 -12.01 -5.89
CA ILE A 184 -35.09 -11.12 -6.08
C ILE A 184 -34.18 -11.25 -4.86
N VAL A 185 -32.93 -11.67 -5.08
CA VAL A 185 -31.98 -11.98 -4.01
C VAL A 185 -30.83 -11.00 -4.02
N GLY A 186 -30.70 -10.22 -2.94
CA GLY A 186 -29.50 -9.47 -2.61
C GLY A 186 -28.60 -10.28 -1.69
N VAL A 187 -27.28 -10.18 -1.86
CA VAL A 187 -26.31 -10.93 -1.06
C VAL A 187 -25.26 -9.99 -0.48
N ASP A 188 -25.04 -10.08 0.83
CA ASP A 188 -23.96 -9.39 1.52
C ASP A 188 -23.00 -10.41 2.15
N TRP A 189 -21.71 -10.18 1.98
CA TRP A 189 -20.66 -10.92 2.68
C TRP A 189 -20.02 -10.02 3.73
N LEU A 190 -20.13 -10.44 5.00
CA LEU A 190 -19.66 -9.68 6.15
C LEU A 190 -18.49 -10.39 6.82
N ALA A 191 -17.31 -9.78 6.83
CA ALA A 191 -16.14 -10.29 7.51
C ALA A 191 -15.98 -9.65 8.89
N ARG A 192 -15.49 -10.44 9.84
CA ARG A 192 -15.25 -10.00 11.21
C ARG A 192 -14.29 -8.81 11.25
N GLN A 193 -14.68 -7.78 12.01
CA GLN A 193 -13.98 -6.50 12.18
C GLN A 193 -13.77 -5.69 10.89
N LEU A 194 -14.29 -6.14 9.74
CA LEU A 194 -14.09 -5.49 8.44
C LEU A 194 -15.41 -5.03 7.81
N GLY A 195 -16.52 -5.71 8.07
CA GLY A 195 -17.80 -5.38 7.47
C GLY A 195 -17.94 -5.98 6.08
N TRP A 196 -18.56 -5.23 5.16
CA TRP A 196 -18.78 -5.69 3.79
C TRP A 196 -17.45 -5.97 3.08
N VAL A 197 -17.30 -7.20 2.58
CA VAL A 197 -16.17 -7.62 1.74
C VAL A 197 -16.59 -7.94 0.31
N ALA A 198 -17.88 -8.24 0.11
CA ALA A 198 -18.51 -8.38 -1.19
C ALA A 198 -20.00 -8.10 -1.06
N ARG A 199 -20.62 -7.68 -2.17
CA ARG A 199 -22.05 -7.43 -2.27
C ARG A 199 -22.53 -7.78 -3.66
N ASP A 200 -23.67 -8.45 -3.75
CA ASP A 200 -24.40 -8.66 -5.00
C ASP A 200 -25.77 -7.97 -4.81
N GLN A 201 -25.91 -6.78 -5.39
CA GLN A 201 -27.06 -5.90 -5.19
C GLN A 201 -27.95 -5.88 -6.44
N PRO A 202 -29.14 -6.50 -6.39
CA PRO A 202 -30.10 -6.37 -7.46
C PRO A 202 -30.75 -4.97 -7.43
N SER A 203 -30.99 -4.42 -8.61
CA SER A 203 -31.78 -3.21 -8.82
C SER A 203 -32.72 -3.40 -10.00
N VAL A 204 -33.79 -2.60 -10.04
CA VAL A 204 -34.75 -2.61 -11.15
C VAL A 204 -34.61 -1.29 -11.90
N SER A 205 -34.26 -1.35 -13.18
CA SER A 205 -34.17 -0.15 -14.03
C SER A 205 -35.54 0.48 -14.23
N LYS A 206 -35.57 1.74 -14.68
CA LYS A 206 -36.83 2.43 -15.04
C LYS A 206 -37.65 1.67 -16.10
N ASP A 207 -36.97 0.86 -16.91
CA ASP A 207 -37.57 0.07 -17.99
C ASP A 207 -38.02 -1.32 -17.49
N GLY A 208 -37.97 -1.56 -16.18
CA GLY A 208 -38.38 -2.81 -15.53
C GLY A 208 -37.35 -3.94 -15.64
N GLN A 209 -36.13 -3.68 -16.12
CA GLN A 209 -35.10 -4.72 -16.22
C GLN A 209 -34.36 -4.87 -14.90
N ILE A 210 -34.22 -6.12 -14.45
CA ILE A 210 -33.38 -6.45 -13.30
C ILE A 210 -31.91 -6.36 -13.72
N ARG A 211 -31.14 -5.62 -12.93
CA ARG A 211 -29.68 -5.51 -13.00
C ARG A 211 -29.09 -6.01 -11.69
N VAL A 212 -27.89 -6.56 -11.73
CA VAL A 212 -27.19 -7.01 -10.53
C VAL A 212 -25.81 -6.37 -10.51
N GLY A 213 -25.58 -5.49 -9.54
CA GLY A 213 -24.26 -4.96 -9.22
C GLY A 213 -23.49 -5.92 -8.34
N LYS A 214 -22.37 -6.45 -8.84
CA LYS A 214 -21.46 -7.31 -8.08
C LYS A 214 -20.22 -6.51 -7.68
N GLU A 215 -20.10 -6.23 -6.39
CA GLU A 215 -19.05 -5.42 -5.78
C GLU A 215 -18.11 -6.30 -4.98
N ARG A 216 -16.79 -6.11 -5.16
CA ARG A 216 -15.73 -6.82 -4.42
C ARG A 216 -14.79 -5.81 -3.78
N LEU A 217 -14.44 -6.04 -2.52
CA LEU A 217 -13.67 -5.07 -1.73
C LEU A 217 -12.29 -4.82 -2.34
N VAL A 218 -11.90 -3.56 -2.42
CA VAL A 218 -10.55 -3.09 -2.76
C VAL A 218 -9.80 -2.69 -1.49
N GLY A 219 -10.49 -2.06 -0.55
CA GLY A 219 -9.94 -1.74 0.76
C GLY A 219 -10.94 -1.04 1.66
N ALA A 220 -10.59 -0.94 2.95
CA ALA A 220 -11.41 -0.28 3.96
C ALA A 220 -10.54 0.49 4.96
N ASP A 221 -10.95 1.69 5.36
CA ASP A 221 -10.35 2.45 6.45
C ASP A 221 -11.34 2.44 7.61
N LEU A 222 -10.98 1.81 8.72
CA LEU A 222 -11.85 1.62 9.88
C LEU A 222 -11.42 2.52 11.05
N GLY A 223 -10.68 3.59 10.74
CA GLY A 223 -10.19 4.57 11.69
C GLY A 223 -9.22 3.94 12.70
N ALA A 224 -9.58 3.97 13.98
CA ALA A 224 -8.76 3.42 15.05
C ALA A 224 -8.59 1.89 14.98
N GLN A 225 -9.50 1.18 14.31
CA GLN A 225 -9.42 -0.28 14.15
C GLN A 225 -8.41 -0.71 13.07
N GLY A 226 -7.88 0.25 12.31
CA GLY A 226 -6.89 0.03 11.26
C GLY A 226 -7.49 0.16 9.87
N ALA A 227 -6.68 -0.11 8.85
CA ALA A 227 -7.09 -0.16 7.46
C ALA A 227 -6.81 -1.57 6.91
N PHE A 228 -7.50 -1.91 5.83
CA PHE A 228 -7.37 -3.14 5.07
C PHE A 228 -7.23 -2.80 3.58
N GLY A 229 -6.35 -3.48 2.86
CA GLY A 229 -6.17 -3.28 1.41
C GLY A 229 -5.83 -1.84 1.03
N ASN A 230 -6.35 -1.38 -0.12
CA ASN A 230 -6.22 0.00 -0.62
C ASN A 230 -7.46 0.83 -0.25
N SER A 231 -7.45 1.38 0.96
CA SER A 231 -8.63 1.93 1.62
C SER A 231 -9.03 3.35 1.24
N GLY A 232 -8.07 4.17 0.78
CA GLY A 232 -8.28 5.60 0.55
C GLY A 232 -8.32 6.02 -0.92
N GLY A 233 -7.83 5.18 -1.84
CA GLY A 233 -7.45 5.66 -3.17
C GLY A 233 -6.44 6.81 -3.12
N PRO A 234 -6.13 7.43 -4.28
CA PRO A 234 -5.12 8.47 -4.35
C PRO A 234 -5.64 9.77 -3.75
N VAL A 235 -5.02 10.20 -2.65
CA VAL A 235 -5.31 11.49 -1.99
C VAL A 235 -4.24 12.50 -2.36
N THR A 236 -4.64 13.67 -2.86
CA THR A 236 -3.72 14.77 -3.13
C THR A 236 -3.01 15.20 -1.85
N LEU A 237 -1.67 15.11 -1.85
CA LEU A 237 -0.86 15.65 -0.78
C LEU A 237 -1.00 17.16 -0.74
N THR A 238 -1.48 17.70 0.36
CA THR A 238 -1.67 19.15 0.54
C THR A 238 -0.78 19.63 1.67
N ASN A 239 -0.02 20.70 1.41
CA ASN A 239 0.83 21.30 2.42
C ASN A 239 -0.02 22.04 3.46
N PRO A 240 0.31 21.93 4.76
CA PRO A 240 -0.28 22.77 5.80
C PRO A 240 -0.11 24.25 5.49
N THR A 241 -1.06 25.08 5.94
CA THR A 241 -0.96 26.55 5.83
C THR A 241 0.25 27.13 6.56
N THR A 242 0.86 26.36 7.47
CA THR A 242 2.10 26.70 8.19
C THR A 242 3.38 26.37 7.40
N SER A 243 3.28 25.75 6.22
CA SER A 243 4.44 25.43 5.38
C SER A 243 4.83 26.63 4.52
N PRO A 244 5.93 27.34 4.82
CA PRO A 244 6.19 28.68 4.28
C PRO A 244 6.24 28.75 2.75
N GLU A 245 6.73 27.68 2.11
CA GLU A 245 7.03 27.68 0.67
C GLU A 245 5.85 27.27 -0.21
N GLN A 246 4.88 26.54 0.35
CA GLN A 246 3.75 25.98 -0.41
C GLN A 246 2.45 25.99 0.42
N ALA A 247 2.25 26.99 1.27
CA ALA A 247 1.15 27.05 2.24
C ALA A 247 -0.23 26.79 1.61
N GLY A 248 -0.90 25.71 2.04
CA GLY A 248 -2.24 25.34 1.55
C GLY A 248 -2.30 24.86 0.09
N LEU A 249 -1.16 24.78 -0.60
CA LEU A 249 -1.08 24.29 -1.97
C LEU A 249 -0.84 22.77 -1.99
N ALA A 250 -1.25 22.14 -3.10
CA ALA A 250 -0.87 20.76 -3.36
C ALA A 250 0.67 20.61 -3.38
N LEU A 251 1.19 19.52 -2.84
CA LEU A 251 2.61 19.24 -2.80
C LEU A 251 3.13 19.11 -4.22
N ALA A 252 4.02 20.03 -4.58
CA ALA A 252 4.71 20.02 -5.85
C ALA A 252 6.21 19.87 -5.61
N MET A 253 6.80 18.81 -6.19
CA MET A 253 8.21 18.45 -6.02
C MET A 253 8.69 17.61 -7.20
N GLN A 254 9.92 17.85 -7.64
CA GLN A 254 10.57 17.11 -8.71
C GLN A 254 11.57 16.11 -8.14
N GLN A 255 11.60 14.91 -8.74
CA GLN A 255 12.57 13.85 -8.41
C GLN A 255 12.68 13.54 -6.90
N PRO A 256 11.56 13.31 -6.19
CA PRO A 256 11.66 13.02 -4.78
C PRO A 256 12.32 11.67 -4.54
N SER A 257 13.12 11.62 -3.48
CA SER A 257 13.47 10.39 -2.80
C SER A 257 12.84 10.39 -1.41
N ALA A 258 12.58 9.20 -0.87
CA ALA A 258 11.98 9.03 0.45
C ALA A 258 12.92 8.29 1.38
N VAL A 259 12.90 8.70 2.64
CA VAL A 259 13.56 8.02 3.75
C VAL A 259 12.53 7.86 4.85
N SER A 260 12.37 6.64 5.37
CA SER A 260 11.46 6.37 6.48
C SER A 260 12.23 6.21 7.79
N ASP A 261 11.60 6.66 8.88
CA ASP A 261 11.97 6.36 10.25
C ASP A 261 10.71 5.96 11.04
N GLY A 262 10.51 4.65 11.16
CA GLY A 262 9.29 4.07 11.72
C GLY A 262 8.05 4.49 10.95
N ASP A 263 7.24 5.36 11.57
CA ASP A 263 5.96 5.85 11.06
C ASP A 263 6.06 7.27 10.46
N ARG A 264 7.29 7.76 10.23
CA ARG A 264 7.57 9.07 9.62
C ARG A 264 8.30 8.89 8.31
N VAL A 265 7.97 9.73 7.33
CA VAL A 265 8.64 9.74 6.03
C VAL A 265 9.15 11.13 5.73
N LEU A 266 10.45 11.27 5.50
CA LEU A 266 11.02 12.47 4.92
C LEU A 266 11.13 12.29 3.41
N LEU A 267 10.45 13.15 2.67
CA LEU A 267 10.70 13.33 1.24
C LEU A 267 11.72 14.44 1.04
N ILE A 268 12.68 14.19 0.16
CA ILE A 268 13.66 15.17 -0.31
C ILE A 268 13.65 15.20 -1.82
N GLY A 269 13.47 16.39 -2.40
CA GLY A 269 13.45 16.57 -3.85
C GLY A 269 13.66 18.01 -4.23
N THR A 270 13.56 18.31 -5.52
CA THR A 270 13.78 19.66 -6.04
C THR A 270 12.47 20.45 -6.03
N PRO A 271 12.45 21.69 -5.53
CA PRO A 271 11.27 22.54 -5.65
C PRO A 271 10.90 22.76 -7.13
N PRO A 272 9.61 22.95 -7.45
CA PRO A 272 9.16 23.15 -8.84
C PRO A 272 9.58 24.51 -9.40
N VAL A 273 9.91 25.48 -8.52
CA VAL A 273 10.39 26.81 -8.89
C VAL A 273 11.92 26.83 -8.79
N VAL A 274 12.59 27.25 -9.86
CA VAL A 274 14.05 27.10 -10.07
C VAL A 274 14.89 28.11 -9.28
N ASP A 275 14.28 29.13 -8.66
CA ASP A 275 14.98 30.28 -8.06
C ASP A 275 15.61 30.01 -6.67
N TYR A 276 15.47 28.79 -6.15
CA TYR A 276 15.99 28.44 -4.83
C TYR A 276 17.39 27.82 -4.92
N SER A 277 18.44 28.64 -5.13
CA SER A 277 19.88 28.36 -5.04
C SER A 277 20.30 26.94 -4.59
N TYR A 278 20.02 25.91 -5.39
CA TYR A 278 20.29 24.50 -5.10
C TYR A 278 19.78 23.98 -3.73
N ARG A 279 18.69 24.55 -3.20
CA ARG A 279 18.07 24.11 -1.94
C ARG A 279 17.00 23.05 -2.23
N PRO A 280 17.07 21.85 -1.61
CA PRO A 280 16.02 20.86 -1.78
C PRO A 280 14.75 21.30 -1.02
N LEU A 281 13.61 20.83 -1.48
CA LEU A 281 12.37 20.83 -0.72
C LEU A 281 12.35 19.61 0.19
N LEU A 282 12.14 19.84 1.48
CA LEU A 282 12.00 18.82 2.51
C LEU A 282 10.53 18.76 2.93
N THR A 283 9.94 17.57 2.87
CA THR A 283 8.53 17.36 3.24
C THR A 283 8.42 16.18 4.19
N LEU A 284 7.86 16.39 5.39
CA LEU A 284 7.61 15.31 6.34
C LEU A 284 6.17 14.81 6.20
N LEU A 285 6.01 13.51 5.99
CA LEU A 285 4.73 12.81 6.06
C LEU A 285 4.64 11.98 7.35
N ASN A 286 3.43 11.86 7.89
CA ASN A 286 3.14 10.84 8.90
C ASN A 286 2.80 9.49 8.25
N SER A 287 2.46 8.50 9.07
CA SER A 287 2.17 7.16 8.59
C SER A 287 0.91 7.06 7.73
N ARG A 288 0.07 8.08 7.70
CA ARG A 288 -1.13 8.16 6.84
C ARG A 288 -0.85 8.90 5.52
N GLY A 289 0.38 9.34 5.30
CA GLY A 289 0.72 10.19 4.16
C GLY A 289 0.25 11.63 4.31
N GLU A 290 -0.15 12.08 5.50
CA GLU A 290 -0.49 13.48 5.72
C GLU A 290 0.78 14.32 5.85
N VAL A 291 0.85 15.42 5.09
CA VAL A 291 1.97 16.36 5.16
C VAL A 291 1.94 17.11 6.50
N GLN A 292 2.97 16.89 7.31
CA GLN A 292 3.14 17.55 8.61
C GLN A 292 3.78 18.94 8.45
N TRP A 293 4.74 19.07 7.54
CA TRP A 293 5.36 20.33 7.16
C TRP A 293 6.15 20.18 5.85
N THR A 294 6.33 21.31 5.18
CA THR A 294 7.19 21.44 4.00
C THR A 294 8.02 22.72 4.09
N ARG A 295 9.32 22.62 3.79
CA ARG A 295 10.26 23.76 3.85
C ARG A 295 11.48 23.54 2.96
N LEU A 296 12.23 24.61 2.70
CA LEU A 296 13.53 24.49 2.04
C LEU A 296 14.59 23.96 3.01
N GLY A 297 15.33 22.95 2.56
CA GLY A 297 16.50 22.41 3.21
C GLY A 297 17.76 23.24 2.98
N PRO A 298 18.90 22.81 3.54
CA PRO A 298 20.19 23.46 3.30
C PRO A 298 20.63 23.34 1.84
N ALA A 299 21.30 24.37 1.32
CA ALA A 299 21.81 24.34 -0.06
C ALA A 299 22.78 23.16 -0.27
N GLY A 300 22.63 22.47 -1.40
CA GLY A 300 23.49 21.36 -1.79
C GLY A 300 23.15 20.00 -1.16
N ALA A 301 22.24 19.93 -0.19
CA ALA A 301 21.75 18.66 0.34
C ALA A 301 20.91 17.91 -0.72
N ARG A 302 21.18 16.61 -0.89
CA ARG A 302 20.52 15.75 -1.90
C ARG A 302 20.00 14.44 -1.34
N PHE A 303 20.57 13.99 -0.24
CA PHE A 303 20.28 12.70 0.38
C PHE A 303 19.98 12.89 1.86
N ALA A 304 19.30 11.91 2.44
CA ALA A 304 18.89 11.92 3.84
C ALA A 304 19.02 10.52 4.46
N ALA A 305 19.16 10.48 5.78
CA ALA A 305 19.06 9.29 6.61
C ALA A 305 18.47 9.66 7.98
N PRO A 306 17.83 8.72 8.69
CA PRO A 306 17.35 8.95 10.06
C PRO A 306 18.50 9.22 11.02
N LEU A 307 18.28 10.07 12.03
CA LEU A 307 19.22 10.32 13.11
C LEU A 307 18.48 10.51 14.44
N GLY A 308 18.32 9.44 15.21
CA GLY A 308 17.56 9.48 16.47
C GLY A 308 16.12 9.95 16.21
N SER A 309 15.71 11.08 16.80
CA SER A 309 14.41 11.70 16.51
C SER A 309 14.42 12.63 15.28
N GLY A 310 15.58 12.98 14.75
CA GLY A 310 15.77 13.89 13.63
C GLY A 310 16.31 13.23 12.37
N TRP A 311 17.03 14.00 11.57
CA TRP A 311 17.54 13.58 10.26
C TRP A 311 18.98 14.05 10.06
N VAL A 312 19.73 13.30 9.26
CA VAL A 312 21.00 13.75 8.71
C VAL A 312 20.85 13.89 7.20
N LEU A 313 21.25 15.04 6.67
CA LEU A 313 21.28 15.32 5.23
C LEU A 313 22.72 15.45 4.76
N TRP A 314 22.99 15.08 3.52
CA TRP A 314 24.30 15.32 2.93
C TRP A 314 24.21 15.65 1.44
N GLY A 315 25.29 16.25 0.96
CA GLY A 315 25.42 16.77 -0.39
C GLY A 315 26.68 16.27 -1.09
N ASN A 316 27.15 17.10 -2.03
CA ASN A 316 28.32 16.81 -2.85
C ASN A 316 29.59 16.54 -2.02
N LEU A 317 30.46 15.73 -2.61
CA LEU A 317 31.82 15.47 -2.17
C LEU A 317 32.73 16.53 -2.77
N ASP A 318 33.45 17.26 -1.92
CA ASP A 318 34.47 18.23 -2.35
C ASP A 318 35.80 17.85 -1.70
N ASN A 319 36.82 17.56 -2.53
CA ASN A 319 38.21 17.32 -2.10
C ASN A 319 38.39 16.30 -0.96
N GLY A 320 37.60 15.21 -0.95
CA GLY A 320 37.68 14.19 0.09
C GLY A 320 36.91 14.53 1.37
N GLN A 321 36.08 15.58 1.34
CA GLN A 321 35.17 15.94 2.40
C GLN A 321 33.72 15.77 1.94
N VAL A 322 32.84 15.43 2.88
CA VAL A 322 31.39 15.48 2.65
C VAL A 322 30.76 16.55 3.54
N THR A 323 29.87 17.35 2.96
CA THR A 323 29.07 18.31 3.71
C THR A 323 27.83 17.61 4.27
N VAL A 324 27.68 17.67 5.59
CA VAL A 324 26.60 17.06 6.35
C VAL A 324 25.82 18.12 7.13
N PHE A 325 24.51 17.97 7.19
CA PHE A 325 23.61 18.82 7.95
C PHE A 325 22.77 17.94 8.88
N ARG A 326 22.64 18.35 10.14
CA ARG A 326 21.76 17.67 11.10
C ARG A 326 20.49 18.46 11.26
N LEU A 327 19.35 17.78 11.25
CA LEU A 327 18.05 18.34 11.46
C LEU A 327 17.38 17.70 12.68
N ASP A 328 16.58 18.46 13.41
CA ASP A 328 15.67 17.91 14.41
C ASP A 328 14.45 17.21 13.77
N ALA A 329 13.55 16.69 14.61
CA ALA A 329 12.31 16.04 14.17
C ALA A 329 11.40 16.96 13.34
N GLN A 330 11.52 18.27 13.55
CA GLN A 330 10.79 19.32 12.87
C GLN A 330 11.54 19.83 11.65
N GLY A 331 12.68 19.27 11.25
CA GLY A 331 13.43 19.72 10.08
C GLY A 331 14.19 21.04 10.28
N GLN A 332 14.40 21.48 11.53
CA GLN A 332 15.26 22.64 11.84
C GLN A 332 16.72 22.21 11.95
N LEU A 333 17.64 23.05 11.47
CA LEU A 333 19.07 22.82 11.58
C LEU A 333 19.53 22.74 13.04
N LEU A 334 20.27 21.69 13.37
CA LEU A 334 20.94 21.50 14.65
C LEU A 334 22.38 22.05 14.58
N GLY A 335 22.74 22.90 15.54
CA GLY A 335 24.09 23.49 15.63
C GLY A 335 24.31 24.69 14.71
N SER A 336 25.57 25.03 14.44
CA SER A 336 25.99 26.23 13.70
C SER A 336 25.88 26.13 12.17
N GLY A 337 25.33 25.04 11.63
CA GLY A 337 25.13 24.83 10.19
C GLY A 337 25.82 23.58 9.63
N ALA A 338 26.40 23.71 8.43
CA ALA A 338 27.08 22.65 7.70
C ALA A 338 28.28 22.09 8.47
N GLN A 339 28.42 20.78 8.53
CA GLN A 339 29.58 20.08 9.08
C GLN A 339 30.34 19.42 7.94
N LEU A 340 31.65 19.64 7.88
CA LEU A 340 32.52 18.99 6.91
C LEU A 340 33.13 17.75 7.56
N LEU A 341 32.79 16.57 7.04
CA LEU A 341 33.41 15.33 7.48
C LEU A 341 34.60 15.01 6.58
N ASP A 342 35.78 14.90 7.18
CA ASP A 342 36.97 14.43 6.49
C ASP A 342 36.90 12.91 6.30
N LEU A 343 36.96 12.44 5.06
CA LEU A 343 36.91 11.02 4.72
C LEU A 343 38.29 10.35 4.76
N GLY A 344 39.35 11.10 5.07
CA GLY A 344 40.70 10.60 5.27
C GLY A 344 41.44 10.32 3.97
N THR A 345 41.61 11.35 3.12
CA THR A 345 42.44 11.25 1.91
C THR A 345 43.92 11.01 2.27
N PRO A 346 44.66 10.15 1.56
CA PRO A 346 46.10 10.09 1.70
C PRO A 346 46.67 11.39 1.13
N GLN A 347 47.75 11.87 1.74
CA GLN A 347 48.53 13.01 1.26
C GLN A 347 49.30 12.73 -0.07
N THR A 348 48.78 11.87 -0.95
CA THR A 348 49.37 11.66 -2.27
C THR A 348 48.86 12.71 -3.27
N PRO A 349 49.74 13.29 -4.10
CA PRO A 349 49.45 14.47 -4.93
C PRO A 349 48.54 14.22 -6.15
N LEU A 350 47.89 13.06 -6.24
CA LEU A 350 46.98 12.71 -7.33
C LEU A 350 45.54 12.64 -6.81
N PRO A 351 44.55 13.18 -7.54
CA PRO A 351 43.18 13.27 -7.06
C PRO A 351 42.57 11.87 -6.91
N SER A 352 42.47 11.38 -5.68
CA SER A 352 41.62 10.23 -5.36
C SER A 352 40.18 10.61 -5.68
N GLN A 353 39.51 9.87 -6.55
CA GLN A 353 38.10 10.11 -6.86
C GLN A 353 37.24 9.27 -5.93
N GLN A 354 36.43 9.92 -5.09
CA GLN A 354 35.35 9.27 -4.37
C GLN A 354 34.09 9.32 -5.24
N ARG A 355 33.48 8.16 -5.50
CA ARG A 355 32.46 8.03 -6.56
C ARG A 355 31.07 7.71 -6.05
N VAL A 356 30.99 6.97 -4.96
CA VAL A 356 29.73 6.57 -4.34
C VAL A 356 29.87 6.76 -2.84
N LEU A 357 28.80 7.21 -2.20
CA LEU A 357 28.74 7.58 -0.80
C LEU A 357 27.43 7.08 -0.18
N ALA A 358 27.51 6.42 0.97
CA ALA A 358 26.37 6.12 1.81
C ALA A 358 26.67 6.63 3.23
N ILE A 359 25.68 7.28 3.83
CA ILE A 359 25.73 7.72 5.22
C ILE A 359 24.57 7.07 5.96
N ALA A 360 24.86 6.54 7.14
CA ALA A 360 23.86 6.09 8.09
C ALA A 360 24.28 6.51 9.49
N ALA A 361 23.32 6.67 10.37
CA ALA A 361 23.59 7.11 11.72
C ALA A 361 22.58 6.49 12.71
N ASP A 362 22.97 6.47 13.98
CA ASP A 362 22.07 6.23 15.09
C ASP A 362 22.26 7.32 16.17
N ALA A 363 21.66 7.14 17.34
CA ALA A 363 21.79 8.11 18.43
C ALA A 363 23.22 8.22 19.01
N ARG A 364 24.17 7.38 18.59
CA ARG A 364 25.54 7.31 19.14
C ARG A 364 26.61 7.72 18.12
N ALA A 365 26.44 7.35 16.85
CA ALA A 365 27.47 7.55 15.84
C ALA A 365 26.87 7.79 14.45
N LEU A 366 27.65 8.49 13.62
CA LEU A 366 27.45 8.60 12.19
C LEU A 366 28.54 7.79 11.49
N TRP A 367 28.16 7.03 10.48
CA TRP A 367 29.10 6.27 9.67
C TRP A 367 29.00 6.66 8.22
N VAL A 368 30.15 6.66 7.55
CA VAL A 368 30.26 6.96 6.14
C VAL A 368 30.95 5.80 5.45
N ALA A 369 30.33 5.29 4.38
CA ALA A 369 30.92 4.32 3.46
C ALA A 369 31.16 4.99 2.11
N THR A 370 32.34 4.77 1.53
CA THR A 370 32.75 5.36 0.25
C THR A 370 33.38 4.31 -0.65
N ALA A 371 33.08 4.39 -1.95
CA ALA A 371 33.94 3.82 -2.98
C ALA A 371 35.00 4.86 -3.35
N ARG A 372 36.27 4.51 -3.12
CA ARG A 372 37.41 5.39 -3.28
C ARG A 372 38.38 4.82 -4.31
N GLY A 373 38.65 5.58 -5.36
CA GLY A 373 39.69 5.27 -6.35
C GLY A 373 41.01 5.91 -5.94
N ASP A 374 41.98 5.09 -5.54
CA ASP A 374 43.36 5.50 -5.24
C ASP A 374 44.26 5.32 -6.46
N TRP A 375 45.11 6.30 -6.76
CA TRP A 375 46.16 6.12 -7.77
C TRP A 375 47.39 5.51 -7.12
N LEU A 376 47.59 4.20 -7.33
CA LEU A 376 48.69 3.43 -6.74
C LEU A 376 49.53 2.76 -7.81
N ALA A 377 50.80 2.50 -7.49
CA ALA A 377 51.67 1.70 -8.34
C ALA A 377 51.12 0.28 -8.49
N ARG A 378 51.05 -0.19 -9.73
CA ARG A 378 50.70 -1.56 -10.11
C ARG A 378 51.94 -2.44 -10.08
N ALA A 379 51.72 -3.75 -10.07
CA ALA A 379 52.80 -4.74 -10.07
C ALA A 379 53.70 -4.65 -11.32
N ASP A 380 53.19 -4.09 -12.42
CA ASP A 380 53.93 -3.80 -13.65
C ASP A 380 54.68 -2.45 -13.64
N GLY A 381 54.67 -1.73 -12.52
CA GLY A 381 55.32 -0.43 -12.36
C GLY A 381 54.52 0.76 -12.92
N THR A 382 53.35 0.53 -13.54
CA THR A 382 52.48 1.61 -14.01
C THR A 382 51.66 2.18 -12.86
N LEU A 383 51.29 3.47 -12.91
CA LEU A 383 50.28 4.02 -12.00
C LEU A 383 48.90 3.74 -12.56
N GLY A 384 48.00 3.23 -11.73
CA GLY A 384 46.61 3.06 -12.12
C GLY A 384 45.65 3.25 -10.96
N PRO A 385 44.37 3.53 -11.25
CA PRO A 385 43.33 3.58 -10.23
C PRO A 385 43.14 2.17 -9.64
N ARG A 386 43.09 2.10 -8.32
CA ARG A 386 42.62 0.95 -7.54
C ARG A 386 41.43 1.41 -6.72
N ASP A 387 40.29 0.78 -6.93
CA ASP A 387 39.09 1.09 -6.17
C ASP A 387 39.11 0.33 -4.83
N GLY A 388 38.66 0.99 -3.77
CA GLY A 388 38.49 0.36 -2.47
C GLY A 388 37.19 0.80 -1.80
N VAL A 389 36.63 -0.10 -1.01
CA VAL A 389 35.50 0.21 -0.12
C VAL A 389 36.09 0.65 1.21
N VAL A 390 35.85 1.91 1.57
CA VAL A 390 36.38 2.51 2.79
C VAL A 390 35.23 2.98 3.67
N VAL A 391 35.33 2.69 4.97
CA VAL A 391 34.32 3.05 5.95
C VAL A 391 34.97 3.81 7.09
N ARG A 392 34.33 4.88 7.57
CA ARG A 392 34.81 5.69 8.69
C ARG A 392 33.66 6.09 9.61
N GLY A 393 33.90 5.99 10.91
CA GLY A 393 32.98 6.40 11.96
C GLY A 393 33.27 7.83 12.42
N TYR A 394 32.20 8.53 12.81
CA TYR A 394 32.22 9.87 13.37
C TYR A 394 31.29 9.90 14.58
N ASP A 395 31.60 10.78 15.53
CA ASP A 395 30.63 11.17 16.53
C ASP A 395 29.56 12.07 15.89
N LEU A 396 28.52 12.39 16.65
CA LEU A 396 27.46 13.26 16.13
C LEU A 396 27.94 14.69 15.85
N ASN A 397 29.08 15.11 16.38
CA ASN A 397 29.67 16.42 16.10
C ASN A 397 30.56 16.41 14.85
N GLY A 398 30.70 15.27 14.18
CA GLY A 398 31.50 15.11 12.97
C GLY A 398 32.98 14.89 13.26
N ALA A 399 33.38 14.70 14.52
CA ALA A 399 34.74 14.31 14.84
C ALA A 399 34.92 12.81 14.53
N PRO A 400 36.02 12.41 13.85
CA PRO A 400 36.24 11.00 13.53
C PRO A 400 36.40 10.19 14.81
N THR A 401 35.65 9.09 14.92
CA THR A 401 35.78 8.11 16.02
C THR A 401 36.63 6.92 15.62
N THR A 402 36.85 6.73 14.32
CA THR A 402 37.76 5.72 13.76
C THR A 402 38.70 6.32 12.73
N ASP A 403 39.85 5.68 12.55
CA ASP A 403 40.62 5.81 11.32
C ASP A 403 39.82 5.25 10.12
N PRO A 404 40.14 5.66 8.88
CA PRO A 404 39.54 5.06 7.68
C PRO A 404 39.85 3.56 7.60
N VAL A 405 38.80 2.74 7.58
CA VAL A 405 38.91 1.28 7.50
C VAL A 405 38.71 0.83 6.06
N LEU A 406 39.76 0.26 5.45
CA LEU A 406 39.69 -0.35 4.12
C LEU A 406 39.10 -1.76 4.23
N LEU A 407 37.89 -1.95 3.71
CA LEU A 407 37.19 -3.25 3.73
C LEU A 407 37.62 -4.16 2.58
N GLU A 408 37.85 -3.57 1.41
CA GLU A 408 38.31 -4.28 0.23
C GLU A 408 39.10 -3.35 -0.67
N ARG A 409 40.09 -3.91 -1.38
CA ARG A 409 40.78 -3.25 -2.50
C ARG A 409 40.66 -4.14 -3.73
N SER A 410 40.19 -3.57 -4.82
CA SER A 410 40.09 -4.21 -6.12
C SER A 410 41.13 -3.64 -7.07
N ASP A 411 41.77 -4.53 -7.82
CA ASP A 411 42.66 -4.17 -8.91
C ASP A 411 41.89 -3.90 -10.22
N ASP A 412 40.60 -4.26 -10.26
CA ASP A 412 39.68 -3.93 -11.35
C ASP A 412 39.16 -2.49 -11.21
N VAL A 413 39.23 -1.74 -12.32
CA VAL A 413 39.09 -0.27 -12.42
C VAL A 413 37.66 0.26 -12.17
N TYR A 414 36.72 -0.61 -11.76
CA TYR A 414 35.31 -0.23 -11.69
C TYR A 414 34.57 -0.93 -10.55
N PHE A 415 34.64 -0.36 -9.34
CA PHE A 415 33.54 -0.53 -8.39
C PHE A 415 32.28 0.17 -8.95
N ARG A 416 31.50 -0.56 -9.75
CA ARG A 416 30.18 -0.14 -10.26
C ARG A 416 29.02 -0.55 -9.34
N GLY A 417 29.33 -1.16 -8.19
CA GLY A 417 28.34 -1.73 -7.29
C GLY A 417 27.71 -0.72 -6.34
N SER A 418 26.40 -0.87 -6.12
CA SER A 418 25.72 -0.32 -4.95
C SER A 418 26.33 -0.92 -3.67
N PHE A 419 26.48 -0.11 -2.63
CA PHE A 419 26.74 -0.60 -1.28
C PHE A 419 25.67 -0.07 -0.32
N GLY A 420 25.32 -0.87 0.67
CA GLY A 420 24.41 -0.50 1.74
C GLY A 420 25.18 -0.28 3.03
N LEU A 421 24.70 0.68 3.83
CA LEU A 421 25.24 0.99 5.14
C LEU A 421 24.10 1.10 6.15
N ALA A 422 24.19 0.35 7.23
CA ALA A 422 23.29 0.43 8.39
C ALA A 422 24.12 0.71 9.65
N VAL A 423 23.53 1.38 10.65
CA VAL A 423 24.18 1.66 11.94
C VAL A 423 23.27 1.24 13.08
N ARG A 424 23.85 0.56 14.09
CA ARG A 424 23.15 0.25 15.34
C ARG A 424 24.08 0.08 16.51
N GLN A 425 23.66 0.70 17.62
CA GLN A 425 24.41 0.75 18.86
C GLN A 425 25.85 1.26 18.65
N GLY A 426 26.05 2.14 17.66
CA GLY A 426 27.34 2.70 17.25
C GLY A 426 28.15 1.84 16.28
N ASN A 427 27.71 0.63 15.90
CA ASN A 427 28.41 -0.22 14.94
C ASN A 427 27.89 -0.03 13.52
N ALA A 428 28.77 -0.02 12.52
CA ALA A 428 28.39 -0.06 11.11
C ALA A 428 28.25 -1.49 10.61
N GLN A 429 27.24 -1.72 9.79
CA GLN A 429 27.10 -2.90 8.94
C GLN A 429 27.11 -2.46 7.49
N VAL A 430 27.98 -3.06 6.70
CA VAL A 430 28.30 -2.63 5.35
C VAL A 430 28.12 -3.84 4.44
N ALA A 431 27.34 -3.68 3.39
CA ALA A 431 27.21 -4.67 2.33
C ALA A 431 27.66 -4.04 1.02
N TRP A 432 28.48 -4.75 0.25
CA TRP A 432 28.91 -4.31 -1.06
C TRP A 432 29.10 -5.51 -1.99
N LEU A 433 29.21 -5.23 -3.27
CA LEU A 433 29.46 -6.26 -4.27
C LEU A 433 30.88 -6.19 -4.75
N SER A 434 31.52 -7.34 -4.73
CA SER A 434 32.88 -7.57 -5.20
C SER A 434 32.85 -8.49 -6.41
N THR A 435 33.88 -8.43 -7.26
CA THR A 435 34.08 -9.41 -8.33
C THR A 435 35.29 -10.26 -7.98
N LYS A 436 35.12 -11.58 -7.80
CA LYS A 436 36.22 -12.52 -7.56
C LYS A 436 36.22 -13.57 -8.65
N GLY A 437 37.34 -13.70 -9.37
CA GLY A 437 37.45 -14.66 -10.49
C GLY A 437 36.43 -14.43 -11.61
N GLY A 438 35.97 -13.18 -11.81
CA GLY A 438 34.97 -12.82 -12.82
C GLY A 438 33.50 -13.04 -12.42
N LEU A 439 33.23 -13.52 -11.20
CA LEU A 439 31.89 -13.70 -10.67
C LEU A 439 31.55 -12.62 -9.63
N PRO A 440 30.29 -12.15 -9.53
CA PRO A 440 29.87 -11.23 -8.49
C PRO A 440 29.69 -11.96 -7.14
N HIS A 441 30.20 -11.36 -6.07
CA HIS A 441 30.10 -11.83 -4.69
C HIS A 441 29.51 -10.72 -3.81
N LEU A 442 28.54 -11.08 -2.97
CA LEU A 442 28.05 -10.20 -1.93
C LEU A 442 28.94 -10.31 -0.71
N MET A 443 29.57 -9.20 -0.37
CA MET A 443 30.49 -9.06 0.75
C MET A 443 29.81 -8.31 1.88
N LEU A 444 30.02 -8.78 3.10
CA LEU A 444 29.44 -8.22 4.31
C LEU A 444 30.55 -7.92 5.32
N ALA A 445 30.48 -6.76 5.97
CA ALA A 445 31.35 -6.42 7.08
C ALA A 445 30.59 -5.71 8.18
N ARG A 446 30.95 -6.03 9.42
CA ARG A 446 30.67 -5.22 10.58
C ARG A 446 31.93 -4.47 10.98
N VAL A 447 31.79 -3.17 11.21
CA VAL A 447 32.86 -2.30 11.74
C VAL A 447 32.39 -1.72 13.06
N THR A 448 33.20 -1.92 14.10
CA THR A 448 32.92 -1.37 15.44
C THR A 448 33.59 -0.01 15.64
N PRO A 449 33.19 0.79 16.65
CA PRO A 449 33.86 2.05 16.99
C PRO A 449 35.35 1.92 17.33
N SER A 450 35.85 0.73 17.66
CA SER A 450 37.29 0.49 17.87
C SER A 450 38.03 0.13 16.57
N GLY A 451 37.35 0.16 15.42
CA GLY A 451 37.92 -0.22 14.12
C GLY A 451 38.01 -1.74 13.89
N VAL A 452 37.51 -2.57 14.82
CA VAL A 452 37.50 -4.03 14.62
C VAL A 452 36.53 -4.38 13.51
N VAL A 453 37.02 -5.15 12.52
CA VAL A 453 36.27 -5.63 11.37
C VAL A 453 35.97 -7.11 11.53
N THR A 454 34.70 -7.48 11.39
CA THR A 454 34.29 -8.87 11.15
C THR A 454 33.66 -8.93 9.77
N SER A 455 34.26 -9.66 8.84
CA SER A 455 33.75 -9.80 7.48
C SER A 455 33.41 -11.24 7.13
N THR A 456 32.44 -11.40 6.24
CA THR A 456 32.07 -12.69 5.68
C THR A 456 31.66 -12.52 4.22
N GLU A 457 31.79 -13.62 3.47
CA GLU A 457 31.30 -13.72 2.11
C GLU A 457 29.99 -14.49 2.11
N ALA A 458 28.92 -13.88 1.57
CA ALA A 458 27.70 -14.59 1.29
C ALA A 458 27.93 -15.52 0.09
N LYS A 459 27.86 -16.84 0.29
CA LYS A 459 28.20 -17.86 -0.74
C LYS A 459 27.49 -17.58 -2.08
N ALA A 460 28.29 -17.52 -3.16
CA ALA A 460 27.93 -17.14 -4.53
C ALA A 460 26.93 -18.04 -5.29
N GLY A 461 26.48 -19.16 -4.71
CA GLY A 461 25.60 -20.13 -5.40
C GLY A 461 24.20 -19.62 -5.78
N ALA A 462 23.85 -18.40 -5.36
CA ALA A 462 22.53 -17.77 -5.58
C ALA A 462 22.55 -16.53 -6.49
N LEU A 463 23.71 -16.13 -7.03
CA LEU A 463 23.88 -14.88 -7.79
C LEU A 463 23.98 -15.21 -9.28
N SER A 464 22.86 -15.23 -10.02
CA SER A 464 22.93 -15.17 -11.48
C SER A 464 23.55 -13.83 -11.90
N ALA A 465 24.25 -13.78 -13.03
CA ALA A 465 24.99 -12.61 -13.57
C ALA A 465 24.17 -11.31 -13.80
N ALA A 466 22.91 -11.25 -13.35
CA ALA A 466 22.11 -10.03 -13.34
C ALA A 466 22.57 -9.12 -12.20
N SER A 467 22.89 -7.88 -12.54
CA SER A 467 23.32 -6.84 -11.61
C SER A 467 22.36 -6.71 -10.42
N PRO A 468 22.87 -6.43 -9.21
CA PRO A 468 22.03 -6.01 -8.07
C PRO A 468 21.14 -4.83 -8.46
N VAL A 469 19.91 -4.77 -7.94
CA VAL A 469 19.02 -3.62 -8.20
C VAL A 469 18.97 -2.66 -7.00
N SER A 470 19.17 -3.14 -5.76
CA SER A 470 19.31 -2.28 -4.58
C SER A 470 19.91 -3.01 -3.36
N ILE A 471 20.63 -2.26 -2.52
CA ILE A 471 20.90 -2.64 -1.13
C ILE A 471 20.27 -1.56 -0.25
N THR A 472 19.31 -1.95 0.59
CA THR A 472 18.60 -1.04 1.51
C THR A 472 18.91 -1.42 2.95
N ALA A 473 18.98 -0.40 3.81
CA ALA A 473 19.32 -0.53 5.22
C ALA A 473 18.16 -0.02 6.09
N SER A 474 17.69 -0.83 7.04
CA SER A 474 16.77 -0.37 8.08
C SER A 474 17.53 0.20 9.27
N ALA A 475 17.23 1.46 9.62
CA ALA A 475 17.76 2.12 10.81
C ALA A 475 17.26 1.50 12.12
N GLN A 476 16.13 0.78 12.11
CA GLN A 476 15.53 0.24 13.34
C GLN A 476 16.06 -1.15 13.71
N ASP A 477 16.35 -2.00 12.72
CA ASP A 477 16.70 -3.41 12.97
C ASP A 477 18.11 -3.80 12.50
N SER A 478 18.87 -2.90 11.85
CA SER A 478 20.17 -3.24 11.20
C SER A 478 20.09 -4.30 10.11
N LEU A 479 18.90 -4.51 9.56
CA LEU A 479 18.74 -5.41 8.44
C LEU A 479 19.26 -4.72 7.18
N LEU A 480 20.17 -5.41 6.49
CA LEU A 480 20.55 -5.11 5.12
C LEU A 480 19.74 -6.05 4.23
N ASN A 481 18.96 -5.47 3.32
CA ASN A 481 18.21 -6.23 2.34
C ASN A 481 18.88 -6.15 0.98
N TRP A 482 18.88 -7.28 0.28
CA TRP A 482 19.43 -7.42 -1.06
C TRP A 482 18.38 -7.99 -2.00
N GLY A 483 18.20 -7.34 -3.17
CA GLY A 483 17.29 -7.77 -4.22
C GLY A 483 17.94 -7.90 -5.60
N SER A 484 17.68 -9.02 -6.25
CA SER A 484 17.86 -9.22 -7.70
C SER A 484 16.50 -9.44 -8.36
N GLU A 485 16.42 -9.47 -9.69
CA GLU A 485 15.18 -9.72 -10.43
C GLU A 485 14.43 -11.00 -9.97
N ASN A 486 15.14 -11.99 -9.42
CA ASN A 486 14.59 -13.32 -9.13
C ASN A 486 14.84 -13.86 -7.71
N ARG A 487 15.63 -13.19 -6.86
CA ARG A 487 16.01 -13.69 -5.51
C ARG A 487 16.19 -12.55 -4.52
N PHE A 488 15.84 -12.83 -3.25
CA PHE A 488 15.95 -11.89 -2.13
C PHE A 488 16.67 -12.55 -0.96
N ALA A 489 17.39 -11.77 -0.17
CA ALA A 489 18.03 -12.26 1.04
C ALA A 489 17.96 -11.26 2.20
N TRP A 490 17.80 -11.81 3.41
CA TRP A 490 17.94 -11.09 4.68
C TRP A 490 19.35 -11.27 5.23
N ILE A 491 19.92 -10.19 5.76
CA ILE A 491 21.20 -10.20 6.48
C ILE A 491 20.94 -9.70 7.90
N ASP A 492 21.22 -10.53 8.89
CA ASP A 492 21.02 -10.20 10.31
C ASP A 492 22.29 -9.71 11.02
N ASP A 493 22.15 -9.40 12.32
CA ASP A 493 23.24 -8.98 13.19
C ASP A 493 24.33 -10.04 13.42
N ALA A 494 24.15 -11.30 13.00
CA ALA A 494 25.22 -12.29 13.01
C ALA A 494 25.93 -12.36 11.64
N LEU A 495 25.58 -11.48 10.69
CA LEU A 495 25.89 -11.61 9.26
C LEU A 495 25.32 -12.90 8.66
N GLY A 496 24.26 -13.44 9.28
CA GLY A 496 23.54 -14.61 8.83
C GLY A 496 22.69 -14.28 7.62
N LEU A 497 22.91 -15.02 6.52
CA LEU A 497 22.16 -14.88 5.29
C LEU A 497 20.97 -15.85 5.28
N SER A 498 19.76 -15.33 5.17
CA SER A 498 18.57 -16.14 4.85
C SER A 498 18.12 -15.81 3.43
N VAL A 499 18.16 -16.78 2.52
CA VAL A 499 17.80 -16.58 1.10
C VAL A 499 16.39 -17.10 0.84
N LEU A 500 15.59 -16.30 0.14
CA LEU A 500 14.32 -16.74 -0.44
C LEU A 500 14.54 -17.05 -1.93
N ASP A 501 14.52 -18.33 -2.30
CA ASP A 501 14.40 -18.74 -3.70
C ASP A 501 12.94 -18.62 -4.11
N ALA A 502 12.60 -17.54 -4.82
CA ALA A 502 11.30 -17.44 -5.46
C ALA A 502 11.33 -18.27 -6.75
N THR A 503 10.94 -19.55 -6.68
CA THR A 503 10.47 -20.24 -7.89
C THR A 503 9.39 -19.36 -8.53
N ARG A 504 9.52 -19.07 -9.84
CA ARG A 504 8.42 -18.50 -10.63
C ARG A 504 7.19 -19.38 -10.40
N SER A 505 6.32 -18.96 -9.50
CA SER A 505 5.04 -19.60 -9.31
C SER A 505 4.19 -19.22 -10.52
N ASP A 506 4.26 -20.07 -11.55
CA ASP A 506 3.11 -20.53 -12.33
C ASP A 506 1.91 -19.57 -12.37
N GLY A 507 1.93 -18.73 -13.40
CA GLY A 507 0.82 -17.88 -13.82
C GLY A 507 1.24 -17.13 -15.07
N THR A 508 0.91 -17.67 -16.22
CA THR A 508 1.20 -17.12 -17.56
C THR A 508 0.69 -15.67 -17.71
N LEU A 509 1.59 -14.71 -17.51
CA LEU A 509 1.61 -13.47 -18.29
C LEU A 509 2.49 -13.73 -19.51
N THR A 510 1.99 -14.58 -20.42
CA THR A 510 2.61 -14.84 -21.72
C THR A 510 2.32 -13.67 -22.65
N ASP A 511 3.40 -13.16 -23.24
CA ASP A 511 3.43 -12.32 -24.44
C ASP A 511 2.76 -10.94 -24.38
N LEU A 512 3.46 -9.98 -23.77
CA LEU A 512 3.44 -8.60 -24.27
C LEU A 512 4.77 -8.34 -24.98
N PRO A 513 4.79 -8.21 -26.32
CA PRO A 513 5.99 -7.87 -27.06
C PRO A 513 6.20 -6.37 -26.91
N ILE A 514 7.27 -5.95 -26.23
CA ILE A 514 8.09 -4.73 -26.43
C ILE A 514 8.94 -4.59 -25.14
N GLY A 515 10.27 -4.56 -25.32
CA GLY A 515 11.23 -4.68 -24.23
C GLY A 515 11.30 -3.47 -23.32
N LEU A 516 10.97 -3.67 -22.05
CA LEU A 516 11.46 -2.88 -20.91
C LEU A 516 11.64 -3.82 -19.71
N SER A 517 12.81 -4.46 -19.64
CA SER A 517 13.35 -5.04 -18.41
C SER A 517 13.74 -3.89 -17.49
N GLY A 518 12.93 -3.54 -16.49
CA GLY A 518 13.31 -2.45 -15.60
C GLY A 518 12.33 -2.21 -14.48
N LEU A 519 12.88 -2.16 -13.26
CA LEU A 519 12.26 -1.76 -11.99
C LEU A 519 11.56 -2.89 -11.23
N ALA A 520 12.34 -3.89 -10.83
CA ALA A 520 12.09 -4.64 -9.60
C ALA A 520 12.83 -3.93 -8.45
N GLY A 521 12.14 -3.15 -7.63
CA GLY A 521 12.73 -2.62 -6.40
C GLY A 521 12.37 -3.50 -5.20
N SER A 522 13.31 -3.65 -4.26
CA SER A 522 13.01 -4.13 -2.91
C SER A 522 13.04 -2.94 -1.97
N THR A 523 11.91 -2.65 -1.34
CA THR A 523 11.84 -1.67 -0.26
C THR A 523 11.42 -2.39 1.01
N ASP A 524 12.16 -2.10 2.06
CA ASP A 524 12.15 -2.80 3.33
C ASP A 524 10.85 -2.52 4.08
N VAL A 525 9.99 -3.52 4.30
CA VAL A 525 9.09 -3.42 5.43
C VAL A 525 9.10 -4.68 6.29
N GLY A 526 9.28 -4.45 7.58
CA GLY A 526 8.87 -5.38 8.62
C GLY A 526 9.97 -5.60 9.66
N ARG A 527 9.57 -5.54 10.93
CA ARG A 527 10.37 -6.11 12.01
C ARG A 527 10.55 -7.63 11.78
N GLY A 528 11.79 -8.10 11.85
CA GLY A 528 12.13 -9.52 12.00
C GLY A 528 11.96 -10.39 10.75
N ASP A 529 10.71 -10.71 10.36
CA ASP A 529 10.37 -11.89 9.53
C ASP A 529 9.51 -11.60 8.27
N GLN A 530 9.50 -10.38 7.70
CA GLN A 530 8.67 -10.05 6.53
C GLN A 530 9.49 -9.42 5.39
N LEU A 531 9.07 -9.64 4.13
CA LEU A 531 9.70 -9.09 2.93
C LEU A 531 8.63 -8.59 1.96
N PHE A 532 8.89 -7.41 1.38
CA PHE A 532 8.01 -6.80 0.39
C PHE A 532 8.64 -6.86 -0.99
N ARG A 533 7.90 -7.44 -1.92
CA ARG A 533 8.21 -7.42 -3.34
C ARG A 533 7.19 -6.54 -4.03
N TRP A 534 7.63 -5.81 -5.05
CA TRP A 534 6.71 -5.24 -6.01
C TRP A 534 7.23 -5.42 -7.44
N ASN A 535 6.30 -5.58 -8.36
CA ASN A 535 6.53 -5.65 -9.80
C ASN A 535 5.67 -4.56 -10.44
N LEU A 536 6.26 -3.77 -11.33
CA LEU A 536 5.50 -2.92 -12.24
C LEU A 536 5.09 -3.77 -13.45
N GLY A 537 3.79 -3.88 -13.69
CA GLY A 537 3.22 -4.36 -14.94
C GLY A 537 2.67 -3.20 -15.74
N GLU A 538 2.85 -3.20 -17.05
CA GLU A 538 2.10 -2.28 -17.92
C GLU A 538 0.66 -2.78 -18.05
N SER A 539 -0.31 -1.92 -17.78
CA SER A 539 -1.72 -2.19 -18.05
C SER A 539 -2.12 -1.36 -19.27
N ILE A 540 -2.19 -2.00 -20.43
CA ILE A 540 -2.79 -1.39 -21.61
C ILE A 540 -4.30 -1.56 -21.49
N SER A 541 -5.02 -0.51 -21.10
CA SER A 541 -6.47 -0.49 -21.29
C SER A 541 -6.75 -0.43 -22.79
N SER A 542 -7.36 -1.48 -23.34
CA SER A 542 -7.81 -1.51 -24.74
C SER A 542 -8.76 -0.33 -25.00
N GLY A 543 -8.27 0.72 -25.67
CA GLY A 543 -9.02 1.93 -25.98
C GLY A 543 -8.30 3.25 -25.68
N ALA A 544 -7.17 3.24 -24.98
CA ALA A 544 -6.38 4.43 -24.71
C ALA A 544 -5.43 4.77 -25.89
N SER A 545 -5.46 6.02 -26.37
CA SER A 545 -4.43 6.54 -27.27
C SER A 545 -3.05 6.49 -26.57
N GLN A 546 -1.97 6.39 -27.34
CA GLN A 546 -0.58 6.14 -26.88
C GLN A 546 -0.03 7.11 -25.80
N GLY A 547 -0.77 8.14 -25.38
CA GLY A 547 -0.40 9.05 -24.29
C GLY A 547 -0.88 8.64 -22.88
N ASN A 548 -1.73 7.63 -22.75
CA ASN A 548 -2.32 7.20 -21.46
C ASN A 548 -1.81 5.81 -21.04
N MET A 549 -0.50 5.66 -20.84
CA MET A 549 0.07 4.44 -20.27
C MET A 549 -0.18 4.42 -18.75
N GLY A 550 -1.06 3.53 -18.31
CA GLY A 550 -1.27 3.25 -16.88
C GLY A 550 -0.32 2.15 -16.42
N TRP A 551 0.49 2.43 -15.41
CA TRP A 551 1.28 1.40 -14.75
C TRP A 551 0.40 0.70 -13.72
N THR A 552 0.55 -0.61 -13.57
CA THR A 552 -0.03 -1.34 -12.44
C THR A 552 1.10 -1.85 -11.58
N LEU A 553 1.18 -1.34 -10.36
CA LEU A 553 2.08 -1.86 -9.35
C LEU A 553 1.41 -3.06 -8.68
N GLN A 554 1.94 -4.26 -8.91
CA GLN A 554 1.60 -5.42 -8.10
C GLN A 554 2.60 -5.54 -6.95
N TRP A 555 2.15 -5.51 -5.70
CA TRP A 555 3.01 -5.86 -4.56
C TRP A 555 2.64 -7.22 -3.99
N GLN A 556 3.63 -7.85 -3.36
CA GLN A 556 3.57 -9.19 -2.78
C GLN A 556 4.28 -9.16 -1.42
N LEU A 557 3.60 -9.57 -0.36
CA LEU A 557 4.18 -9.66 0.99
C LEU A 557 4.55 -11.10 1.30
N TYR A 558 5.80 -11.36 1.67
CA TYR A 558 6.33 -12.65 2.08
C TYR A 558 6.64 -12.65 3.58
N ARG A 559 6.50 -13.80 4.26
CA ARG A 559 7.12 -14.04 5.56
C ARG A 559 8.37 -14.89 5.42
N ARG A 560 9.33 -14.70 6.33
CA ARG A 560 10.55 -15.50 6.45
C ARG A 560 10.18 -16.98 6.52
N GLY A 561 10.76 -17.78 5.61
CA GLY A 561 10.49 -19.21 5.50
C GLY A 561 9.25 -19.60 4.68
N GLN A 562 8.53 -18.66 4.04
CA GLN A 562 7.39 -18.99 3.17
C GLN A 562 7.73 -18.81 1.67
N ALA A 563 7.47 -19.85 0.87
CA ALA A 563 7.73 -19.84 -0.57
C ALA A 563 6.67 -19.08 -1.40
N SER A 564 5.49 -18.85 -0.84
CA SER A 564 4.38 -18.13 -1.50
C SER A 564 4.08 -16.82 -0.79
N PRO A 565 3.68 -15.76 -1.53
CA PRO A 565 3.32 -14.51 -0.90
C PRO A 565 2.03 -14.69 -0.08
N GLN A 566 2.00 -14.10 1.12
CA GLN A 566 0.81 -14.04 1.95
C GLN A 566 -0.29 -13.20 1.29
N ARG A 567 0.09 -12.18 0.51
CA ARG A 567 -0.82 -11.19 -0.07
C ARG A 567 -0.35 -10.68 -1.41
N LYS A 568 -1.30 -10.21 -2.21
CA LYS A 568 -1.09 -9.47 -3.45
C LYS A 568 -1.99 -8.24 -3.42
N ALA A 569 -1.50 -7.07 -3.81
CA ALA A 569 -2.41 -6.03 -4.26
C ALA A 569 -1.87 -5.24 -5.44
N PHE A 570 -2.79 -4.57 -6.12
CA PHE A 570 -2.57 -3.84 -7.35
C PHE A 570 -2.88 -2.36 -7.11
N VAL A 571 -1.98 -1.48 -7.53
CA VAL A 571 -2.19 -0.03 -7.53
C VAL A 571 -2.00 0.48 -8.95
N ALA A 572 -2.99 1.22 -9.45
CA ALA A 572 -2.82 1.98 -10.68
C ALA A 572 -1.85 3.14 -10.39
N ALA A 573 -0.73 3.21 -11.10
CA ALA A 573 0.31 4.19 -10.91
C ALA A 573 0.51 5.03 -12.19
N GLY A 574 0.67 6.34 -12.01
CA GLY A 574 1.17 7.24 -13.03
C GLY A 574 2.70 7.35 -13.02
N PRO A 575 3.30 8.18 -13.90
CA PRO A 575 4.75 8.42 -13.92
C PRO A 575 5.24 9.03 -12.59
N GLY A 576 6.42 8.62 -12.13
CA GLY A 576 6.99 9.10 -10.85
C GLY A 576 6.38 8.40 -9.64
N LEU A 577 6.58 7.08 -9.56
CA LEU A 577 6.11 6.23 -8.46
C LEU A 577 7.18 6.12 -7.37
N LEU A 578 6.77 6.28 -6.11
CA LEU A 578 7.62 6.05 -4.94
C LEU A 578 6.83 5.25 -3.89
N VAL A 579 7.32 4.06 -3.57
CA VAL A 579 6.71 3.18 -2.57
C VAL A 579 7.52 3.30 -1.28
N VAL A 580 6.91 3.88 -0.25
CA VAL A 580 7.53 4.09 1.05
C VAL A 580 6.99 3.10 2.07
N PRO A 581 7.80 2.14 2.50
CA PRO A 581 7.40 1.17 3.50
C PRO A 581 7.39 1.76 4.92
N LEU A 582 6.39 1.42 5.75
CA LEU A 582 6.27 1.83 7.16
C LEU A 582 5.84 0.66 8.05
N SER A 583 5.83 0.81 9.38
CA SER A 583 5.60 -0.32 10.31
C SER A 583 4.35 -1.19 10.06
N SER A 584 3.24 -0.58 9.59
CA SER A 584 1.93 -1.23 9.46
C SER A 584 1.27 -1.08 8.09
N ARG A 585 1.89 -0.28 7.20
CA ARG A 585 1.37 0.03 5.87
C ARG A 585 2.46 0.56 4.97
N ALA A 586 2.25 0.53 3.66
CA ALA A 586 3.05 1.27 2.70
C ALA A 586 2.31 2.54 2.26
N LEU A 587 3.06 3.61 2.03
CA LEU A 587 2.60 4.78 1.28
C LEU A 587 3.02 4.61 -0.17
N VAL A 588 2.08 4.71 -1.09
CA VAL A 588 2.36 4.73 -2.53
C VAL A 588 2.13 6.14 -3.03
N LEU A 589 3.24 6.82 -3.29
CA LEU A 589 3.28 8.18 -3.80
C LEU A 589 3.36 8.12 -5.32
N SER A 590 2.46 8.81 -6.01
CA SER A 590 2.48 8.86 -7.47
C SER A 590 2.03 10.22 -7.99
N ARG A 591 2.17 10.45 -9.29
CA ARG A 591 1.63 11.64 -9.96
C ARG A 591 0.42 11.23 -10.81
N PRO A 592 -0.73 11.89 -10.66
CA PRO A 592 -1.88 11.60 -11.50
C PRO A 592 -1.61 11.96 -12.97
N VAL A 593 -2.19 11.16 -13.87
CA VAL A 593 -2.17 11.45 -15.31
C VAL A 593 -2.88 12.78 -15.56
N GLY A 594 -2.19 13.71 -16.24
CA GLY A 594 -2.71 15.07 -16.51
C GLY A 594 -2.34 16.14 -15.45
N ALA A 595 -1.76 15.76 -14.31
CA ALA A 595 -1.29 16.70 -13.28
C ALA A 595 0.13 16.35 -12.81
N PRO A 596 1.16 16.42 -13.70
CA PRO A 596 2.49 15.85 -13.46
C PRO A 596 3.31 16.56 -12.37
N GLN A 597 2.85 17.70 -11.86
CA GLN A 597 3.51 18.42 -10.77
C GLN A 597 2.90 18.10 -9.40
N THR A 598 1.72 17.48 -9.36
CA THR A 598 1.00 17.19 -8.11
C THR A 598 1.27 15.76 -7.66
N TRP A 599 1.53 15.59 -6.36
CA TRP A 599 1.67 14.27 -5.77
C TRP A 599 0.39 13.82 -5.08
N VAL A 600 0.04 12.55 -5.29
CA VAL A 600 -0.99 11.84 -4.54
C VAL A 600 -0.35 10.75 -3.70
N VAL A 601 -1.01 10.39 -2.61
CA VAL A 601 -0.64 9.26 -1.76
C VAL A 601 -1.79 8.27 -1.68
N GLU A 602 -1.47 7.00 -1.87
CA GLU A 602 -2.34 5.88 -1.54
C GLU A 602 -1.77 5.15 -0.33
N GLN A 603 -2.65 4.65 0.53
CA GLN A 603 -2.25 3.86 1.69
C GLN A 603 -2.58 2.40 1.44
N ILE A 604 -1.61 1.54 1.70
CA ILE A 604 -1.76 0.09 1.57
C ILE A 604 -1.47 -0.54 2.92
N ALA A 605 -2.52 -0.96 3.61
CA ALA A 605 -2.34 -1.68 4.87
C ALA A 605 -1.80 -3.10 4.64
N TYR A 606 -0.97 -3.59 5.56
CA TYR A 606 -0.53 -5.00 5.53
C TYR A 606 -1.51 -5.95 6.21
N ARG A 607 -2.52 -5.41 6.90
CA ARG A 607 -3.55 -6.14 7.63
C ARG A 607 -4.71 -6.56 6.78
#